data_AF-A0A6G1GDC6-F1
#
_entry.id   AF-A0A6G1GDC6-F1
#
_cell.length_a   1.000
_cell.length_b   1.000
_cell.length_c   1.000
_cell.angle_alpha   90.00
_cell.angle_beta   90.00
_cell.angle_gamma   90.00
#
_symmetry.space_group_name_H-M   'P 1'
#
loop_
_entity.id
_entity.type
_entity.pdbx_description
1 polymer ?
#
loop_
_entity_poly.entity_id
_entity_poly.type
_entity_poly.pdbx_seq_one_letter_code
_entity_poly.pdbx_strand_id
1 'polypeptide(L)'
;MGFMRRSGKNEEKRSEEQEGGLREATQYFIIDKHSTWRKEIKIFDITSLIELPYLSEAWDDHIRTIQSRIPGKSKDGTEILPSLEISRARFFTSMMTISQPPDTSPIGTWKGSIFSTQKSVFEFPADSPHSSHPIVMKPMGLWTASEEFVKESVRHIGKFDKRLSSRYFTLFKQIGSQEIPVAQYRSTKLSVWIGGGVLAIDDKEIDPVVAVLWCANMLRKVEQRGAESAV
;
A
#
# COMPACT_ATOMS: atom_id res chain seq x y z
N MET A 1 20.18 6.38 56.64
CA MET A 1 18.76 6.68 56.37
C MET A 1 18.63 7.15 54.93
N GLY A 2 17.80 6.48 54.12
CA GLY A 2 17.17 7.05 52.93
C GLY A 2 17.93 7.01 51.59
N PHE A 3 18.13 5.84 51.00
CA PHE A 3 18.26 5.74 49.54
C PHE A 3 16.91 5.30 48.94
N MET A 4 16.24 6.28 48.32
CA MET A 4 14.93 6.15 47.71
C MET A 4 15.09 5.40 46.38
N ARG A 5 14.60 4.16 46.31
CA ARG A 5 14.38 3.42 45.08
C ARG A 5 13.29 4.11 44.26
N ARG A 6 13.62 4.64 43.08
CA ARG A 6 12.66 4.97 42.02
C ARG A 6 13.27 4.63 40.67
N SER A 7 12.73 3.59 40.03
CA SER A 7 12.31 3.60 38.63
C SER A 7 12.01 2.15 38.22
N GLY A 8 10.77 1.73 38.40
CA GLY A 8 10.31 0.38 38.03
C GLY A 8 8.84 0.38 37.69
N LYS A 9 8.35 1.42 37.00
CA LYS A 9 6.91 1.61 36.73
C LYS A 9 6.58 2.24 35.37
N ASN A 10 7.44 2.12 34.38
CA ASN A 10 7.17 2.65 33.02
C ASN A 10 7.27 1.62 31.88
N GLU A 11 7.58 0.36 32.15
CA GLU A 11 7.64 -0.68 31.10
C GLU A 11 6.36 -1.51 30.97
N GLU A 12 5.47 -1.48 31.97
CA GLU A 12 4.26 -2.32 32.00
C GLU A 12 3.00 -1.67 31.41
N LYS A 13 3.12 -0.50 30.77
CA LYS A 13 1.98 0.19 30.12
C LYS A 13 2.08 0.28 28.59
N ARG A 14 2.95 -0.53 27.99
CA ARG A 14 3.19 -0.54 26.53
C ARG A 14 2.67 -1.79 25.81
N SER A 15 1.88 -2.61 26.51
CA SER A 15 1.41 -3.92 26.05
C SER A 15 -0.10 -3.97 25.75
N GLU A 16 -0.79 -2.83 25.67
CA GLU A 16 -2.24 -2.74 25.35
C GLU A 16 -2.56 -1.73 24.23
N GLU A 17 -1.67 -1.55 23.25
CA GLU A 17 -2.12 -1.25 21.88
C GLU A 17 -2.29 -2.59 21.18
N GLN A 18 -3.40 -3.27 21.46
CA GLN A 18 -3.88 -4.31 20.55
C GLN A 18 -4.15 -3.63 19.22
N GLU A 19 -3.16 -3.76 18.35
CA GLU A 19 -3.10 -3.34 16.97
C GLU A 19 -4.44 -3.61 16.29
N GLY A 20 -5.10 -2.53 15.83
CA GLY A 20 -6.25 -2.60 14.93
C GLY A 20 -5.82 -3.10 13.54
N GLY A 21 -5.28 -4.32 13.50
CA GLY A 21 -4.84 -5.00 12.30
C GLY A 21 -6.04 -5.46 11.47
N LEU A 22 -5.78 -5.66 10.18
CA LEU A 22 -6.74 -6.23 9.24
C LEU A 22 -7.20 -7.60 9.78
N ARG A 23 -8.51 -7.74 10.03
CA ARG A 23 -9.07 -8.92 10.72
C ARG A 23 -9.14 -10.15 9.81
N GLU A 24 -9.56 -9.95 8.56
CA GLU A 24 -9.73 -11.02 7.57
C GLU A 24 -9.28 -10.50 6.19
N ALA A 25 -8.03 -10.78 5.83
CA ALA A 25 -7.57 -10.52 4.47
C ALA A 25 -8.06 -11.64 3.54
N THR A 26 -8.81 -11.27 2.50
CA THR A 26 -9.35 -12.17 1.48
C THR A 26 -8.51 -12.20 0.21
N GLN A 27 -7.76 -11.11 -0.06
CA GLN A 27 -6.85 -11.02 -1.21
C GLN A 27 -5.48 -10.52 -0.81
N TYR A 28 -4.47 -10.98 -1.55
CA TYR A 28 -3.07 -10.65 -1.31
C TYR A 28 -2.37 -10.32 -2.62
N PHE A 29 -1.74 -9.14 -2.64
CA PHE A 29 -0.99 -8.66 -3.79
C PHE A 29 0.46 -8.40 -3.42
N ILE A 30 1.38 -8.78 -4.30
CA ILE A 30 2.77 -8.29 -4.26
C ILE A 30 2.88 -7.09 -5.18
N ILE A 31 3.28 -5.96 -4.59
CA ILE A 31 3.67 -4.76 -5.33
C ILE A 31 5.17 -4.89 -5.59
N ASP A 32 5.54 -5.04 -6.86
CA ASP A 32 6.94 -5.22 -7.26
C ASP A 32 7.78 -4.00 -6.91
N LYS A 33 9.08 -4.26 -6.77
CA LYS A 33 10.10 -3.26 -6.51
C LYS A 33 10.08 -2.21 -7.61
N HIS A 34 9.64 -1.02 -7.24
CA HIS A 34 9.67 0.14 -8.10
C HIS A 34 10.40 1.29 -7.43
N SER A 35 10.68 2.29 -8.26
CA SER A 35 11.11 3.61 -7.83
C SER A 35 10.33 4.64 -8.64
N THR A 36 10.35 5.89 -8.19
CA THR A 36 9.76 7.04 -8.89
C THR A 36 10.34 7.19 -10.30
N TRP A 37 11.48 6.56 -10.57
CA TRP A 37 12.17 6.53 -11.86
C TRP A 37 11.94 5.26 -12.68
N ARG A 38 11.11 4.31 -12.25
CA ARG A 38 10.71 3.15 -13.09
C ARG A 38 9.53 3.50 -13.98
N LYS A 39 9.52 2.92 -15.18
CA LYS A 39 8.44 3.11 -16.16
C LYS A 39 7.18 2.31 -15.84
N GLU A 40 7.34 1.24 -15.07
CA GLU A 40 6.29 0.27 -14.80
C GLU A 40 6.34 -0.11 -13.32
N ILE A 41 5.16 -0.31 -12.74
CA ILE A 41 4.93 -0.96 -11.46
C ILE A 41 4.09 -2.19 -11.77
N LYS A 42 4.65 -3.37 -11.50
CA LYS A 42 3.98 -4.65 -11.69
C LYS A 42 3.39 -5.10 -10.37
N ILE A 43 2.16 -5.59 -10.42
CA ILE A 43 1.44 -6.09 -9.26
C ILE A 43 1.04 -7.52 -9.57
N PHE A 44 1.31 -8.41 -8.62
CA PHE A 44 1.04 -9.84 -8.75
C PHE A 44 -0.01 -10.24 -7.72
N ASP A 45 -1.08 -10.87 -8.17
CA ASP A 45 -2.02 -11.55 -7.28
C ASP A 45 -1.38 -12.85 -6.79
N ILE A 46 -1.26 -12.97 -5.47
CA ILE A 46 -0.63 -14.12 -4.80
C ILE A 46 -1.62 -14.80 -3.86
N THR A 47 -2.91 -14.47 -3.96
CA THR A 47 -3.95 -14.94 -3.05
C THR A 47 -3.98 -16.46 -2.99
N SER A 48 -3.84 -17.13 -4.14
CA SER A 48 -3.79 -18.59 -4.23
C SER A 48 -2.51 -19.23 -3.69
N LEU A 49 -1.47 -18.43 -3.41
CA LEU A 49 -0.19 -18.88 -2.86
C LEU A 49 -0.11 -18.69 -1.35
N ILE A 50 -1.09 -18.04 -0.73
CA ILE A 50 -1.15 -17.80 0.71
C ILE A 50 -1.87 -18.96 1.39
N GLU A 51 -1.10 -19.72 2.18
CA GLU A 51 -1.61 -20.86 2.95
C GLU A 51 -1.73 -20.54 4.45
N LEU A 52 -1.08 -19.48 4.90
CA LEU A 52 -1.05 -19.07 6.31
C LEU A 52 -2.03 -17.93 6.58
N PRO A 53 -2.66 -17.90 7.77
CA PRO A 53 -3.41 -16.73 8.21
C PRO A 53 -2.53 -15.47 8.24
N TYR A 54 -3.13 -14.35 7.85
CA TYR A 54 -2.52 -13.03 7.94
C TYR A 54 -2.02 -12.75 9.36
N LEU A 55 -0.80 -12.24 9.49
CA LEU A 55 -0.16 -11.87 10.77
C LEU A 55 0.20 -13.01 11.73
N SER A 56 0.24 -14.26 11.25
CA SER A 56 0.88 -15.34 12.01
C SER A 56 2.35 -15.00 12.34
N GLU A 57 2.92 -15.57 13.41
CA GLU A 57 4.33 -15.33 13.78
C GLU A 57 5.32 -15.67 12.65
N ALA A 58 4.97 -16.66 11.82
CA ALA A 58 5.73 -17.09 10.65
C ALA A 58 5.46 -16.26 9.38
N TRP A 59 4.58 -15.26 9.44
CA TRP A 59 4.10 -14.51 8.27
C TRP A 59 5.23 -13.83 7.51
N ASP A 60 6.15 -13.15 8.22
CA ASP A 60 7.22 -12.40 7.58
C ASP A 60 8.17 -13.32 6.80
N ASP A 61 8.50 -14.50 7.33
CA ASP A 61 9.34 -15.49 6.66
C ASP A 61 8.62 -16.20 5.51
N HIS A 62 7.32 -16.45 5.67
CA HIS A 62 6.47 -16.97 4.60
C HIS A 62 6.37 -16.00 3.42
N ILE A 63 6.14 -14.71 3.70
CA ILE A 63 6.10 -13.66 2.68
C ILE A 63 7.47 -13.48 2.02
N ARG A 64 8.58 -13.51 2.76
CA ARG A 64 9.92 -13.49 2.15
C ARG A 64 10.12 -14.65 1.19
N THR A 65 9.63 -15.83 1.56
CA THR A 65 9.69 -17.03 0.72
C THR A 65 8.87 -16.83 -0.56
N ILE A 66 7.62 -16.37 -0.47
CA ILE A 66 6.78 -16.09 -1.64
C ILE A 66 7.42 -14.99 -2.51
N GLN A 67 7.88 -13.89 -1.92
CA GLN A 67 8.57 -12.81 -2.63
C GLN A 67 9.83 -13.27 -3.36
N SER A 68 10.56 -14.27 -2.84
CA SER A 68 11.71 -14.87 -3.52
C SER A 68 11.30 -15.78 -4.69
N ARG A 69 10.08 -16.32 -4.65
CA ARG A 69 9.49 -17.21 -5.66
C ARG A 69 8.75 -16.48 -6.76
N ILE A 70 8.47 -15.18 -6.62
CA ILE A 70 7.94 -14.32 -7.68
C ILE A 70 9.14 -13.67 -8.37
N PRO A 71 9.60 -14.20 -9.51
CA PRO A 71 10.76 -13.67 -10.16
C PRO A 71 10.33 -13.09 -11.51
N GLY A 72 11.18 -12.23 -12.08
CA GLY A 72 11.22 -12.07 -13.53
C GLY A 72 11.74 -13.33 -14.23
N LYS A 73 11.05 -14.47 -14.04
CA LYS A 73 11.22 -15.86 -14.55
C LYS A 73 11.29 -16.89 -13.41
N SER A 74 10.25 -17.72 -13.26
CA SER A 74 10.30 -18.96 -12.45
C SER A 74 11.56 -19.77 -12.79
N LYS A 75 12.06 -20.59 -11.84
CA LYS A 75 13.13 -21.57 -12.12
C LYS A 75 12.76 -22.53 -13.27
N ASP A 76 11.46 -22.72 -13.49
CA ASP A 76 10.90 -23.56 -14.55
C ASP A 76 10.66 -22.77 -15.86
N GLY A 77 11.05 -21.50 -15.92
CA GLY A 77 10.85 -20.64 -17.08
C GLY A 77 9.43 -20.08 -17.23
N THR A 78 8.47 -20.53 -16.42
CA THR A 78 7.11 -19.99 -16.42
C THR A 78 7.10 -18.53 -15.96
N GLU A 79 6.66 -17.65 -16.85
CA GLU A 79 6.48 -16.23 -16.55
C GLU A 79 5.16 -16.06 -15.79
N ILE A 80 5.23 -15.62 -14.54
CA ILE A 80 4.05 -15.20 -13.79
C ILE A 80 3.67 -13.83 -14.34
N LEU A 81 2.50 -13.73 -14.96
CA LEU A 81 2.00 -12.46 -15.49
C LEU A 81 1.53 -11.55 -14.35
N PRO A 82 1.71 -10.22 -14.46
CA PRO A 82 1.12 -9.29 -13.50
C PRO A 82 -0.41 -9.35 -13.59
N SER A 83 -1.10 -9.26 -12.45
CA SER A 83 -2.55 -9.08 -12.40
C SER A 83 -2.96 -7.64 -12.66
N LEU A 84 -2.07 -6.70 -12.36
CA LEU A 84 -2.23 -5.28 -12.64
C LEU A 84 -0.87 -4.69 -13.01
N GLU A 85 -0.87 -3.78 -13.98
CA GLU A 85 0.31 -3.01 -14.37
C GLU A 85 -0.02 -1.52 -14.38
N ILE A 86 0.87 -0.74 -13.76
CA ILE A 86 0.82 0.73 -13.81
C ILE A 86 2.04 1.18 -14.61
N SER A 87 1.81 1.76 -15.78
CA SER A 87 2.88 2.19 -16.69
C SER A 87 2.85 3.69 -16.94
N ARG A 88 3.97 4.26 -17.36
CA ARG A 88 4.06 5.66 -17.81
C ARG A 88 4.64 5.75 -19.21
N ALA A 89 4.02 6.55 -20.07
CA ALA A 89 4.49 6.75 -21.43
C ALA A 89 5.88 7.42 -21.48
N ARG A 90 6.14 8.35 -20.56
CA ARG A 90 7.41 9.09 -20.45
C ARG A 90 7.84 9.21 -18.99
N PHE A 91 9.14 9.29 -18.72
CA PHE A 91 9.61 9.33 -17.33
C PHE A 91 9.27 10.63 -16.59
N PHE A 92 9.02 11.72 -17.32
CA PHE A 92 8.72 13.04 -16.77
C PHE A 92 7.22 13.37 -16.71
N THR A 93 6.35 12.51 -17.25
CA THR A 93 4.90 12.74 -17.10
C THR A 93 4.45 12.25 -15.73
N SER A 94 3.55 13.01 -15.11
CA SER A 94 2.85 12.58 -13.89
C SER A 94 1.68 11.64 -14.19
N MET A 95 1.29 11.53 -15.45
CA MET A 95 0.20 10.66 -15.91
C MET A 95 0.70 9.25 -16.13
N MET A 96 0.03 8.30 -15.49
CA MET A 96 0.26 6.87 -15.59
C MET A 96 -1.01 6.19 -16.11
N THR A 97 -0.83 5.07 -16.81
CA THR A 97 -1.89 4.22 -17.33
C THR A 97 -1.98 2.98 -16.46
N ILE A 98 -3.21 2.53 -16.21
CA ILE A 98 -3.49 1.32 -15.41
C ILE A 98 -4.09 0.29 -16.38
N SER A 99 -3.53 -0.92 -16.42
CA SER A 99 -3.98 -2.01 -17.28
C SER A 99 -3.97 -3.35 -16.53
N GLN A 100 -4.75 -4.33 -17.00
CA GLN A 100 -4.81 -5.68 -16.45
C GLN A 100 -4.33 -6.70 -17.49
N PRO A 101 -3.05 -7.11 -17.46
CA PRO A 101 -2.55 -8.12 -18.35
C PRO A 101 -3.36 -9.43 -18.30
N PRO A 102 -3.47 -10.17 -19.42
CA PRO A 102 -2.78 -9.96 -20.69
C PRO A 102 -3.38 -8.85 -21.57
N ASP A 103 -4.53 -8.29 -21.18
CA ASP A 103 -5.09 -7.17 -21.91
C ASP A 103 -4.24 -5.90 -21.68
N THR A 104 -3.93 -5.23 -22.78
CA THR A 104 -3.18 -3.96 -22.77
C THR A 104 -4.12 -2.76 -22.80
N SER A 105 -5.44 -2.99 -22.90
CA SER A 105 -6.43 -1.93 -22.83
C SER A 105 -6.36 -1.24 -21.44
N PRO A 106 -6.38 0.10 -21.42
CA PRO A 106 -6.31 0.83 -20.18
C PRO A 106 -7.64 0.74 -19.43
N ILE A 107 -7.62 0.21 -18.21
CA ILE A 107 -8.79 0.17 -17.32
C ILE A 107 -8.94 1.44 -16.48
N GLY A 108 -7.94 2.32 -16.53
CA GLY A 108 -7.94 3.59 -15.83
C GLY A 108 -6.65 4.38 -16.04
N THR A 109 -6.60 5.56 -15.44
CA THR A 109 -5.43 6.42 -15.42
C THR A 109 -5.15 6.94 -14.02
N TRP A 110 -3.88 7.20 -13.74
CA TRP A 110 -3.43 7.79 -12.50
C TRP A 110 -2.62 9.06 -12.78
N LYS A 111 -3.19 10.20 -12.41
CA LYS A 111 -2.47 11.47 -12.33
C LYS A 111 -1.79 11.58 -10.98
N GLY A 112 -0.53 11.18 -10.92
CA GLY A 112 0.30 11.28 -9.72
C GLY A 112 0.61 12.73 -9.36
N SER A 113 0.82 12.98 -8.07
CA SER A 113 1.32 14.26 -7.59
C SER A 113 2.77 14.50 -8.03
N ILE A 114 3.13 15.78 -8.21
CA ILE A 114 4.53 16.19 -8.40
C ILE A 114 5.22 16.25 -7.04
N PHE A 115 4.58 16.87 -6.06
CA PHE A 115 5.06 16.97 -4.68
C PHE A 115 4.32 16.04 -3.72
N SER A 116 4.97 15.68 -2.61
CA SER A 116 4.38 14.81 -1.60
C SER A 116 3.14 15.40 -0.93
N THR A 117 2.96 16.73 -0.94
CA THR A 117 1.82 17.45 -0.34
C THR A 117 0.67 17.74 -1.31
N GLN A 118 0.78 17.36 -2.58
CA GLN A 118 -0.28 17.57 -3.57
C GLN A 118 -1.25 16.39 -3.65
N LYS A 119 -2.45 16.59 -4.19
CA LYS A 119 -3.38 15.48 -4.46
C LYS A 119 -2.93 14.59 -5.64
N SER A 120 -3.31 13.33 -5.59
CA SER A 120 -3.28 12.38 -6.71
C SER A 120 -4.71 12.05 -7.14
N VAL A 121 -4.92 11.77 -8.43
CA VAL A 121 -6.25 11.46 -8.97
C VAL A 121 -6.18 10.15 -9.74
N PHE A 122 -7.09 9.22 -9.44
CA PHE A 122 -7.35 8.03 -10.24
C PHE A 122 -8.64 8.24 -11.01
N GLU A 123 -8.61 8.02 -12.32
CA GLU A 123 -9.77 8.14 -13.20
C GLU A 123 -10.03 6.80 -13.88
N PHE A 124 -11.29 6.41 -13.94
CA PHE A 124 -11.74 5.16 -14.56
C PHE A 124 -12.76 5.47 -15.66
N PRO A 125 -12.89 4.62 -16.69
CA PRO A 125 -14.00 4.68 -17.65
C PRO A 125 -15.36 4.67 -16.93
N ALA A 126 -16.38 5.28 -17.56
CA ALA A 126 -17.70 5.45 -16.95
C ALA A 126 -18.41 4.12 -16.61
N ASP A 127 -18.08 3.06 -17.34
CA ASP A 127 -18.56 1.69 -17.19
C ASP A 127 -17.60 0.79 -16.40
N SER A 128 -16.55 1.36 -15.80
CA SER A 128 -15.57 0.60 -15.03
C SER A 128 -16.22 -0.05 -13.79
N PRO A 129 -15.93 -1.32 -13.50
CA PRO A 129 -16.40 -1.97 -12.29
C PRO A 129 -15.71 -1.45 -11.02
N HIS A 130 -14.60 -0.72 -11.14
CA HIS A 130 -13.77 -0.30 -10.00
C HIS A 130 -14.27 1.01 -9.35
N SER A 131 -14.73 1.96 -10.16
CA SER A 131 -15.31 3.22 -9.70
C SER A 131 -16.04 3.94 -10.82
N SER A 132 -17.22 4.48 -10.50
CA SER A 132 -18.01 5.34 -11.41
C SER A 132 -17.56 6.80 -11.45
N HIS A 133 -16.61 7.18 -10.59
CA HIS A 133 -16.13 8.56 -10.45
C HIS A 133 -14.63 8.60 -10.16
N PRO A 134 -13.96 9.73 -10.45
CA PRO A 134 -12.57 9.91 -10.07
C PRO A 134 -12.36 9.79 -8.56
N ILE A 135 -11.34 9.02 -8.17
CA ILE A 135 -10.90 8.92 -6.78
C ILE A 135 -9.80 9.94 -6.55
N VAL A 136 -10.05 10.89 -5.66
CA VAL A 136 -9.10 11.95 -5.32
C VAL A 136 -8.44 11.63 -3.98
N MET A 137 -7.18 11.25 -4.03
CA MET A 137 -6.33 11.09 -2.84
C MET A 137 -5.67 12.42 -2.50
N LYS A 138 -5.81 12.87 -1.25
CA LYS A 138 -5.22 14.11 -0.77
C LYS A 138 -4.63 13.93 0.63
N PRO A 139 -3.57 14.68 0.98
CA PRO A 139 -3.01 14.62 2.32
C PRO A 139 -3.98 15.20 3.34
N MET A 140 -4.01 14.61 4.53
CA MET A 140 -4.85 15.10 5.64
C MET A 140 -4.32 16.38 6.29
N GLY A 141 -3.07 16.74 6.03
CA GLY A 141 -2.42 17.93 6.57
C GLY A 141 -1.01 18.09 6.02
N LEU A 142 -0.45 19.30 6.14
CA LEU A 142 0.87 19.64 5.60
C LEU A 142 2.02 18.82 6.23
N TRP A 143 1.82 18.35 7.46
CA TRP A 143 2.85 17.66 8.25
C TRP A 143 2.53 16.18 8.49
N THR A 144 1.46 15.66 7.89
CA THR A 144 1.06 14.27 8.08
C THR A 144 1.39 13.47 6.83
N ALA A 145 1.98 12.30 7.01
CA ALA A 145 2.17 11.36 5.92
C ALA A 145 0.85 10.67 5.50
N SER A 146 -0.21 10.83 6.29
CA SER A 146 -1.54 10.28 6.05
C SER A 146 -2.25 10.94 4.87
N GLU A 147 -2.91 10.09 4.08
CA GLU A 147 -3.69 10.46 2.91
C GLU A 147 -5.15 10.04 3.14
N GLU A 148 -6.09 10.75 2.53
CA GLU A 148 -7.50 10.40 2.55
C GLU A 148 -8.12 10.47 1.16
N PHE A 149 -9.18 9.69 0.95
CA PHE A 149 -10.04 9.76 -0.22
C PHE A 149 -11.48 9.36 0.15
N VAL A 150 -12.40 9.56 -0.78
CA VAL A 150 -13.79 9.10 -0.66
C VAL A 150 -14.08 8.17 -1.83
N LYS A 151 -14.69 7.01 -1.53
CA LYS A 151 -15.25 6.08 -2.52
C LYS A 151 -16.66 5.76 -2.08
N GLU A 152 -17.64 5.93 -2.96
CA GLU A 152 -19.05 5.59 -2.70
C GLU A 152 -19.61 6.25 -1.42
N SER A 153 -19.31 7.54 -1.23
CA SER A 153 -19.68 8.31 -0.04
C SER A 153 -19.05 7.86 1.28
N VAL A 154 -18.12 6.90 1.25
CA VAL A 154 -17.38 6.45 2.43
C VAL A 154 -15.96 7.01 2.41
N ARG A 155 -15.57 7.63 3.53
CA ARG A 155 -14.23 8.17 3.71
C ARG A 155 -13.25 7.04 4.05
N HIS A 156 -12.12 7.06 3.37
CA HIS A 156 -11.02 6.14 3.57
C HIS A 156 -9.76 6.92 3.96
N ILE A 157 -9.02 6.41 4.94
CA ILE A 157 -7.85 7.08 5.51
C ILE A 157 -6.67 6.11 5.51
N GLY A 158 -5.62 6.44 4.76
CA GLY A 158 -4.34 5.74 4.79
C GLY A 158 -3.43 6.32 5.86
N LYS A 159 -2.98 5.48 6.80
CA LYS A 159 -2.05 5.87 7.86
C LYS A 159 -0.77 5.04 7.82
N PHE A 160 0.30 5.63 8.32
CA PHE A 160 1.53 4.92 8.62
C PHE A 160 1.42 4.34 10.03
N ASP A 161 1.63 3.05 10.19
CA ASP A 161 1.48 2.39 11.50
C ASP A 161 2.55 2.88 12.49
N LYS A 162 3.72 3.28 11.97
CA LYS A 162 4.80 3.88 12.76
C LYS A 162 5.25 5.17 12.10
N ARG A 163 5.29 6.26 12.88
CA ARG A 163 5.66 7.62 12.43
C ARG A 163 7.00 7.71 11.69
N LEU A 164 7.92 6.77 11.95
CA LEU A 164 9.28 6.75 11.39
C LEU A 164 9.55 5.56 10.46
N SER A 165 8.55 4.71 10.16
CA SER A 165 8.74 3.53 9.30
C SER A 165 7.82 3.59 8.11
N SER A 166 8.39 3.71 6.91
CA SER A 166 7.66 3.61 5.65
C SER A 166 7.38 2.16 5.23
N ARG A 167 7.41 1.20 6.17
CA ARG A 167 7.28 -0.23 5.87
C ARG A 167 5.88 -0.78 6.10
N TYR A 168 5.05 -0.04 6.83
CA TYR A 168 3.76 -0.49 7.32
C TYR A 168 2.74 0.63 7.13
N PHE A 169 1.74 0.37 6.28
CA PHE A 169 0.61 1.29 6.09
C PHE A 169 -0.68 0.51 6.25
N THR A 170 -1.65 1.13 6.92
CA THR A 170 -3.00 0.58 7.03
C THR A 170 -3.99 1.55 6.42
N LEU A 171 -4.89 1.02 5.60
CA LEU A 171 -6.03 1.74 5.05
C LEU A 171 -7.25 1.45 5.91
N PHE A 172 -7.88 2.52 6.39
CA PHE A 172 -9.07 2.44 7.21
C PHE A 172 -10.28 2.96 6.43
N LYS A 173 -11.39 2.25 6.51
CA LYS A 173 -12.73 2.74 6.18
C LYS A 173 -13.34 3.40 7.41
N GLN A 174 -13.87 4.61 7.26
CA GLN A 174 -14.45 5.36 8.37
C GLN A 174 -15.97 5.27 8.36
N ILE A 175 -16.55 4.74 9.45
CA ILE A 175 -18.00 4.69 9.68
C ILE A 175 -18.29 5.38 11.01
N GLY A 176 -18.87 6.59 10.95
CA GLY A 176 -19.04 7.43 12.13
C GLY A 176 -17.70 7.76 12.78
N SER A 177 -17.54 7.42 14.06
CA SER A 177 -16.28 7.58 14.81
C SER A 177 -15.36 6.35 14.74
N GLN A 178 -15.78 5.27 14.08
CA GLN A 178 -15.01 4.03 14.01
C GLN A 178 -14.15 3.98 12.75
N GLU A 179 -12.93 3.46 12.92
CA GLU A 179 -11.99 3.16 11.84
C GLU A 179 -11.86 1.65 11.71
N ILE A 180 -12.23 1.12 10.54
CA ILE A 180 -12.19 -0.31 10.25
C ILE A 180 -11.03 -0.54 9.27
N PRO A 181 -10.02 -1.36 9.61
CA PRO A 181 -8.92 -1.66 8.70
C PRO A 181 -9.45 -2.52 7.53
N VAL A 182 -9.22 -2.07 6.30
CA VAL A 182 -9.70 -2.73 5.07
C VAL A 182 -8.58 -3.16 4.13
N ALA A 183 -7.38 -2.58 4.30
CA ALA A 183 -6.18 -3.07 3.64
C ALA A 183 -4.94 -2.76 4.51
N GLN A 184 -3.92 -3.61 4.43
CA GLN A 184 -2.67 -3.39 5.14
C GLN A 184 -1.48 -3.80 4.27
N TYR A 185 -0.56 -2.87 4.12
CA TYR A 185 0.69 -3.06 3.40
C TYR A 185 1.84 -3.34 4.36
N ARG A 186 2.69 -4.33 4.01
CA ARG A 186 3.91 -4.68 4.73
C ARG A 186 5.09 -4.86 3.77
N SER A 187 6.21 -4.24 4.09
CA SER A 187 7.49 -4.50 3.44
C SER A 187 8.46 -5.22 4.36
N THR A 188 9.09 -6.28 3.84
CA THR A 188 10.09 -7.09 4.55
C THR A 188 11.49 -6.45 4.53
N LYS A 189 11.68 -5.37 3.74
CA LYS A 189 12.97 -4.71 3.57
C LYS A 189 13.10 -3.45 4.43
N LEU A 190 14.31 -3.23 4.96
CA LEU A 190 14.66 -2.03 5.73
C LEU A 190 14.85 -0.77 4.88
N SER A 191 15.08 -0.90 3.58
CA SER A 191 15.45 0.23 2.72
C SER A 191 14.23 1.01 2.26
N VAL A 192 14.21 2.31 2.58
CA VAL A 192 13.18 3.29 2.17
C VAL A 192 13.17 3.53 0.65
N TRP A 193 14.25 3.16 -0.05
CA TRP A 193 14.51 3.54 -1.45
C TRP A 193 14.10 2.48 -2.49
N ILE A 194 13.67 1.29 -2.05
CA ILE A 194 13.28 0.20 -2.95
C ILE A 194 11.89 -0.27 -2.53
N GLY A 195 10.85 0.39 -3.06
CA GLY A 195 9.46 0.16 -2.72
C GLY A 195 8.95 -1.16 -3.29
N GLY A 196 8.83 -2.19 -2.45
CA GLY A 196 8.19 -3.45 -2.78
C GLY A 196 7.71 -4.15 -1.51
N GLY A 197 6.59 -4.86 -1.58
CA GLY A 197 5.96 -5.44 -0.38
C GLY A 197 4.67 -6.20 -0.70
N VAL A 198 4.01 -6.66 0.35
CA VAL A 198 2.72 -7.34 0.27
C VAL A 198 1.62 -6.40 0.75
N LEU A 199 0.57 -6.32 -0.03
CA LEU A 199 -0.69 -5.67 0.32
C LEU A 199 -1.73 -6.77 0.57
N ALA A 200 -2.25 -6.82 1.80
CA ALA A 200 -3.38 -7.65 2.17
C ALA A 200 -4.65 -6.79 2.15
N ILE A 201 -5.75 -7.33 1.63
CA ILE A 201 -6.99 -6.60 1.37
C ILE A 201 -8.19 -7.43 1.84
N ASP A 202 -9.16 -6.78 2.46
CA ASP A 202 -10.53 -7.31 2.61
C ASP A 202 -11.37 -6.80 1.41
N ASP A 203 -11.51 -7.66 0.40
CA ASP A 203 -12.22 -7.35 -0.85
C ASP A 203 -13.73 -7.16 -0.70
N LYS A 204 -14.30 -7.52 0.45
CA LYS A 204 -15.70 -7.25 0.78
C LYS A 204 -15.89 -5.79 1.18
N GLU A 205 -14.84 -5.16 1.70
CA GLU A 205 -14.89 -3.80 2.23
C GLU A 205 -14.34 -2.75 1.28
N ILE A 206 -13.40 -3.13 0.39
CA ILE A 206 -12.83 -2.22 -0.62
C ILE A 206 -12.50 -2.95 -1.93
N ASP A 207 -12.72 -2.26 -3.05
CA ASP A 207 -12.28 -2.75 -4.37
C ASP A 207 -10.75 -2.98 -4.38
N PRO A 208 -10.27 -4.18 -4.78
CA PRO A 208 -8.85 -4.51 -4.77
C PRO A 208 -7.97 -3.58 -5.63
N VAL A 209 -8.45 -3.15 -6.80
CA VAL A 209 -7.70 -2.24 -7.69
C VAL A 209 -7.54 -0.88 -7.02
N VAL A 210 -8.58 -0.35 -6.40
CA VAL A 210 -8.50 0.91 -5.64
C VAL A 210 -7.52 0.81 -4.47
N ALA A 211 -7.53 -0.29 -3.72
CA ALA A 211 -6.59 -0.52 -2.63
C ALA A 211 -5.13 -0.63 -3.13
N VAL A 212 -4.90 -1.30 -4.27
CA VAL A 212 -3.58 -1.36 -4.91
C VAL A 212 -3.10 0.03 -5.32
N LEU A 213 -3.96 0.83 -5.95
CA LEU A 213 -3.62 2.20 -6.36
C LEU A 213 -3.35 3.12 -5.17
N TRP A 214 -4.14 3.00 -4.09
CA TRP A 214 -3.86 3.66 -2.82
C TRP A 214 -2.45 3.33 -2.33
N CYS A 215 -2.10 2.05 -2.31
CA CYS A 215 -0.81 1.59 -1.82
C CYS A 215 0.35 2.07 -2.71
N ALA A 216 0.22 1.96 -4.03
CA ALA A 216 1.20 2.47 -4.99
C ALA A 216 1.41 3.98 -4.84
N ASN A 217 0.33 4.75 -4.63
CA ASN A 217 0.43 6.17 -4.36
C ASN A 217 1.14 6.47 -3.04
N MET A 218 0.81 5.74 -1.95
CA MET A 218 1.51 5.88 -0.67
C MET A 218 3.01 5.62 -0.79
N LEU A 219 3.42 4.57 -1.51
CA LEU A 219 4.83 4.24 -1.76
C LEU A 219 5.53 5.35 -2.55
N ARG A 220 4.91 5.84 -3.63
CA ARG A 220 5.44 6.99 -4.39
C ARG A 220 5.62 8.22 -3.51
N LYS A 221 4.66 8.52 -2.63
CA LYS A 221 4.71 9.66 -1.71
C LYS A 221 5.83 9.55 -0.69
N VAL A 222 6.13 8.33 -0.22
CA VAL A 222 7.31 8.07 0.64
C VAL A 222 8.59 8.45 -0.09
N GLU A 223 8.76 8.00 -1.32
CA GLU A 223 9.95 8.31 -2.11
C GLU A 223 10.07 9.81 -2.41
N GLN A 224 8.95 10.46 -2.74
CA GLN A 224 8.91 11.92 -2.94
C GLN A 224 9.35 12.68 -1.69
N ARG A 225 8.85 12.31 -0.50
CA ARG A 225 9.31 12.92 0.76
C ARG A 225 10.80 12.70 1.02
N GLY A 226 11.30 11.50 0.71
CA GLY A 226 12.73 11.19 0.81
C GLY A 226 13.58 12.07 -0.10
N ALA A 227 13.11 12.32 -1.33
CA ALA A 227 13.79 13.21 -2.27
C ALA A 227 13.67 14.70 -1.87
N GLU A 228 12.50 15.15 -1.42
CA GLU A 228 12.24 16.53 -0.97
C GLU A 228 13.02 16.89 0.30
N SER A 229 13.28 15.94 1.19
CA SER A 229 14.05 16.17 2.42
C SER A 229 15.56 16.14 2.20
N ALA A 230 16.03 15.70 1.04
CA ALA A 230 17.45 15.61 0.68
C ALA A 230 17.98 16.87 -0.06
N VAL A 231 17.07 17.81 -0.38
CA VAL A 231 17.34 19.11 -1.01
C VAL A 231 17.37 20.19 0.05
#